data_AF-A0A8K1CLS3-F1
#
_entry.id   AF-A0A8K1CLS3-F1
#
_cell.length_a   1.000
_cell.length_b   1.000
_cell.length_c   1.000
_cell.angle_alpha   90.00
_cell.angle_beta   90.00
_cell.angle_gamma   90.00
#
_symmetry.space_group_name_H-M   'P 1'
#
loop_
_entity.id
_entity.type
_entity.pdbx_description
1 polymer ?
#
loop_
_entity_poly.entity_id
_entity_poly.type
_entity_poly.pdbx_seq_one_letter_code
_entity_poly.pdbx_strand_id
1 'polypeptide(L)'
;MSIIFFGQDPYKGLYQVPGKNDDHYADRSIVCARQGRLYRPIQLSEALAASTTVVIEKNVTAANVVNGYRVVTRNEVAFAAEAEMFYAKTCGVLALTLDGILSACRKLGYDIEEDSLRIVDGVDGEIIKLIPDSLPVLITPFWDNAFYAKYTVPVRNGSACSFRLVGVYDDEAYKFAYLRGVSRSVRENRTVELLGLYGGVWRNGWYEHAPSKTRWYSDVVSSNQNGRYGVPHRQFDTLTVDALETNCSISENCDGFRIVNWWGSDRAVSEVVQLFSSIVIMNGKRYGIFLYEGHRVQQVTSYYSLGEFISNLSLGLLLLRWMGAQLALLNSFPFNGGRVNTIGVGALSSAKSFHILPLLLLPRLKTMMAAFWTSGCYFEGQQRALGEAWSVIYPSIGETVLLFHSVLNLLAKVLRRRVSDV
;
A
#
# COMPACT_ATOMS: atom_id res chain seq x y z
N MET A 1 -7.29 10.98 -13.64
CA MET A 1 -6.17 10.03 -13.82
C MET A 1 -4.93 10.70 -13.29
N SER A 2 -4.29 10.11 -12.29
CA SER A 2 -3.10 10.66 -11.65
C SER A 2 -1.90 9.77 -11.98
N ILE A 3 -0.76 10.37 -12.31
CA ILE A 3 0.49 9.62 -12.45
C ILE A 3 1.18 9.62 -11.09
N ILE A 4 1.48 8.43 -10.57
CA ILE A 4 2.34 8.25 -9.41
C ILE A 4 3.76 8.01 -9.95
N PHE A 5 4.74 8.72 -9.40
CA PHE A 5 6.13 8.59 -9.77
C PHE A 5 7.02 8.71 -8.54
N PHE A 6 7.82 7.68 -8.27
CA PHE A 6 8.84 7.66 -7.22
C PHE A 6 10.19 7.23 -7.80
N GLY A 7 11.26 7.83 -7.29
CA GLY A 7 12.62 7.53 -7.73
C GLY A 7 13.05 8.32 -8.96
N GLN A 8 13.80 7.67 -9.87
CA GLN A 8 14.27 8.30 -11.10
C GLN A 8 14.24 7.34 -12.27
N ASP A 9 14.32 7.89 -13.49
CA ASP A 9 14.43 7.09 -14.70
C ASP A 9 15.70 6.19 -14.66
N PRO A 10 15.58 4.86 -14.80
CA PRO A 10 16.69 3.91 -14.78
C PRO A 10 17.83 4.25 -15.74
N TYR A 11 17.54 4.89 -16.87
CA TYR A 11 18.55 5.23 -17.88
C TYR A 11 19.43 6.44 -17.50
N LYS A 12 19.12 7.13 -16.38
CA LYS A 12 20.01 8.17 -15.83
C LYS A 12 21.18 7.60 -15.04
N GLY A 13 21.23 6.28 -14.85
CA GLY A 13 22.29 5.59 -14.14
C GLY A 13 22.01 5.38 -12.66
N LEU A 14 23.04 4.89 -11.96
CA LEU A 14 22.96 4.53 -10.55
C LEU A 14 22.98 5.77 -9.66
N TYR A 15 22.23 5.75 -8.58
CA TYR A 15 22.18 6.83 -7.60
C TYR A 15 21.99 6.30 -6.18
N GLN A 16 22.20 7.19 -5.21
CA GLN A 16 21.89 6.90 -3.82
C GLN A 16 20.38 7.01 -3.61
N VAL A 17 19.71 5.88 -3.35
CA VAL A 17 18.28 5.85 -3.07
C VAL A 17 18.03 6.38 -1.65
N PRO A 18 17.23 7.46 -1.49
CA PRO A 18 16.95 8.05 -0.19
C PRO A 18 15.98 7.20 0.64
N GLY A 19 15.97 7.40 1.96
CA GLY A 19 15.03 6.73 2.88
C GLY A 19 15.57 5.43 3.48
N LYS A 20 14.88 4.91 4.51
CA LYS A 20 15.20 3.62 5.16
C LYS A 20 14.04 2.62 5.25
N ASN A 21 12.82 3.05 4.91
CA ASN A 21 11.59 2.33 5.23
C ASN A 21 11.10 1.39 4.11
N ASP A 22 11.77 1.36 2.96
CA ASP A 22 11.22 0.78 1.72
C ASP A 22 12.14 -0.28 1.05
N ASP A 23 13.11 -0.81 1.79
CA ASP A 23 14.01 -1.83 1.24
C ASP A 23 13.32 -3.21 1.17
N HIS A 24 12.86 -3.62 -0.01
CA HIS A 24 12.19 -4.90 -0.23
C HIS A 24 12.95 -6.15 0.27
N TYR A 25 14.27 -6.06 0.46
CA TYR A 25 15.13 -7.16 0.91
C TYR A 25 15.63 -7.02 2.36
N ALA A 26 15.34 -5.89 3.00
CA ALA A 26 15.77 -5.61 4.37
C ALA A 26 14.61 -5.42 5.35
N ASP A 27 13.37 -5.47 4.88
CA ASP A 27 12.20 -5.32 5.72
C ASP A 27 11.79 -6.66 6.36
N ARG A 28 10.97 -6.56 7.41
CA ARG A 28 10.45 -7.58 8.32
C ARG A 28 9.90 -8.82 7.60
N SER A 29 10.80 -9.63 7.08
CA SER A 29 10.44 -10.76 6.24
C SER A 29 9.74 -11.81 7.07
N ILE A 30 8.78 -12.50 6.46
CA ILE A 30 7.92 -13.49 7.13
C ILE A 30 8.12 -14.84 6.47
N VAL A 31 8.11 -15.86 7.30
CA VAL A 31 8.15 -17.26 6.91
C VAL A 31 6.86 -17.93 7.38
N CYS A 32 6.24 -18.72 6.51
CA CYS A 32 5.13 -19.57 6.88
C CYS A 32 5.67 -20.90 7.40
N ALA A 33 5.77 -21.04 8.73
CA ALA A 33 6.27 -22.24 9.39
C ALA A 33 5.12 -23.11 9.91
N ARG A 34 5.28 -24.42 9.86
CA ARG A 34 4.27 -25.39 10.28
C ARG A 34 4.18 -25.42 11.80
N GLN A 35 2.98 -25.19 12.32
CA GLN A 35 2.63 -25.37 13.72
C GLN A 35 1.46 -26.35 13.79
N GLY A 36 1.78 -27.61 14.09
CA GLY A 36 0.82 -28.72 14.05
C GLY A 36 0.34 -29.04 12.62
N ARG A 37 -0.94 -28.76 12.33
CA ARG A 37 -1.58 -29.01 11.02
C ARG A 37 -1.68 -27.77 10.13
N LEU A 38 -1.28 -26.59 10.63
CA LEU A 38 -1.44 -25.32 9.95
C LEU A 38 -0.08 -24.65 9.76
N TYR A 39 0.02 -23.79 8.74
CA TYR A 39 1.16 -22.89 8.58
C TYR A 39 0.82 -21.54 9.22
N ARG A 40 1.75 -21.02 10.03
CA ARG A 40 1.61 -19.74 10.75
C ARG A 40 2.76 -18.81 10.37
N PRO A 41 2.52 -17.49 10.30
CA PRO A 41 3.56 -16.52 10.04
C PRO A 41 4.48 -16.43 11.25
N ILE A 42 5.79 -16.47 11.00
CA ILE A 42 6.83 -16.19 11.98
C ILE A 42 7.78 -15.17 11.35
N GLN A 43 8.31 -14.26 12.16
CA GLN A 43 9.33 -13.34 11.68
C GLN A 43 10.58 -14.11 11.26
N LEU A 44 11.19 -13.73 10.14
CA LEU A 44 12.38 -14.41 9.65
C LEU A 44 13.53 -14.38 10.67
N SER A 45 13.71 -13.27 11.39
CA SER A 45 14.72 -13.15 12.45
C SER A 45 14.50 -14.17 13.58
N GLU A 46 13.26 -14.34 14.01
CA GLU A 46 12.87 -15.35 15.02
C GLU A 46 13.09 -16.76 14.49
N ALA A 47 12.65 -17.06 13.26
CA ALA A 47 12.84 -18.36 12.64
C ALA A 47 14.34 -18.71 12.53
N LEU A 48 15.19 -17.76 12.12
CA LEU A 48 16.63 -17.95 12.01
C LEU A 48 17.36 -18.06 13.36
N ALA A 49 16.74 -17.59 14.45
CA ALA A 49 17.23 -17.72 15.82
C ALA A 49 16.74 -19.02 16.50
N ALA A 50 15.72 -19.68 15.94
CA ALA A 50 15.20 -20.93 16.48
C ALA A 50 16.26 -22.05 16.45
N SER A 51 16.29 -22.87 17.50
CA SER A 51 17.22 -24.00 17.62
C SER A 51 16.98 -25.11 16.57
N THR A 52 15.82 -25.09 15.90
CA THR A 52 15.47 -26.01 14.83
C THR A 52 16.10 -25.64 13.49
N THR A 53 16.54 -24.40 13.31
CA THR A 53 17.16 -23.96 12.06
C THR A 53 18.53 -24.62 11.84
N VAL A 54 18.73 -25.21 10.67
CA VAL A 54 19.91 -26.01 10.36
C VAL A 54 20.85 -25.25 9.42
N VAL A 55 22.14 -25.22 9.72
CA VAL A 55 23.15 -24.72 8.79
C VAL A 55 23.48 -25.83 7.78
N ILE A 56 23.15 -25.61 6.51
CA ILE A 56 23.35 -26.59 5.43
C ILE A 56 24.61 -26.33 4.60
N GLU A 57 25.08 -25.08 4.57
CA GLU A 57 26.33 -24.72 3.90
C GLU A 57 27.00 -23.55 4.65
N LYS A 58 28.32 -23.59 4.76
CA LYS A 58 29.12 -22.56 5.44
C LYS A 58 29.86 -21.65 4.46
N ASN A 59 29.96 -22.03 3.19
CA ASN A 59 30.54 -21.20 2.15
C ASN A 59 29.62 -21.14 0.92
N VAL A 60 28.84 -20.06 0.83
CA VAL A 60 27.96 -19.77 -0.33
C VAL A 60 28.70 -19.69 -1.67
N THR A 61 30.02 -19.47 -1.69
CA THR A 61 30.78 -19.22 -2.93
C THR A 61 31.25 -20.50 -3.65
N ALA A 62 31.20 -21.67 -3.01
CA ALA A 62 31.69 -22.92 -3.60
C ALA A 62 30.88 -23.35 -4.84
N ALA A 63 31.53 -24.14 -5.71
CA ALA A 63 31.05 -24.42 -7.07
C ALA A 63 29.77 -25.29 -7.13
N ASN A 64 29.53 -26.13 -6.10
CA ASN A 64 28.39 -27.06 -6.05
C ASN A 64 27.41 -26.74 -4.91
N VAL A 65 27.30 -25.45 -4.55
CA VAL A 65 26.49 -25.03 -3.41
C VAL A 65 25.01 -25.00 -3.76
N VAL A 66 24.23 -25.53 -2.83
CA VAL A 66 22.77 -25.43 -2.80
C VAL A 66 22.38 -23.97 -2.51
N ASN A 67 21.77 -23.28 -3.47
CA ASN A 67 21.42 -21.86 -3.31
C ASN A 67 20.25 -21.63 -2.34
N GLY A 68 20.31 -20.51 -1.59
CA GLY A 68 19.20 -20.00 -0.78
C GLY A 68 18.62 -18.70 -1.33
N TYR A 69 17.91 -17.94 -0.50
CA TYR A 69 17.56 -16.55 -0.79
C TYR A 69 18.24 -15.61 0.19
N ARG A 70 18.98 -14.63 -0.34
CA ARG A 70 19.70 -13.65 0.46
C ARG A 70 18.76 -12.53 0.91
N VAL A 71 18.78 -12.25 2.21
CA VAL A 71 18.01 -11.19 2.86
C VAL A 71 18.91 -10.36 3.78
N VAL A 72 18.40 -9.23 4.26
CA VAL A 72 19.04 -8.44 5.30
C VAL A 72 18.08 -8.36 6.49
N THR A 73 18.32 -9.15 7.53
CA THR A 73 17.41 -9.15 8.69
C THR A 73 17.54 -7.87 9.52
N ARG A 74 16.41 -7.39 10.05
CA ARG A 74 16.35 -6.31 11.05
C ARG A 74 15.69 -6.87 12.32
N ASN A 75 16.38 -6.77 13.45
CA ASN A 75 15.93 -7.34 14.72
C ASN A 75 15.06 -6.40 15.57
N GLU A 76 14.88 -5.16 15.13
CA GLU A 76 14.39 -4.07 16.01
C GLU A 76 12.88 -3.81 15.90
N VAL A 77 12.13 -4.58 15.09
CA VAL A 77 10.74 -4.25 14.81
C VAL A 77 9.84 -5.48 14.75
N ALA A 78 8.87 -5.54 15.67
CA ALA A 78 7.85 -6.57 15.72
C ALA A 78 6.67 -6.25 14.77
N PHE A 79 5.88 -7.27 14.42
CA PHE A 79 4.67 -7.10 13.62
C PHE A 79 3.54 -6.46 14.43
N ALA A 80 2.75 -5.61 13.76
CA ALA A 80 1.45 -5.22 14.28
C ALA A 80 0.49 -6.42 14.28
N ALA A 81 -0.42 -6.48 15.24
CA ALA A 81 -1.37 -7.59 15.38
C ALA A 81 -2.27 -7.77 14.13
N GLU A 82 -2.62 -6.67 13.46
CA GLU A 82 -3.38 -6.68 12.23
C GLU A 82 -2.61 -7.34 11.08
N ALA A 83 -1.30 -7.08 10.98
CA ALA A 83 -0.43 -7.71 9.98
C ALA A 83 -0.28 -9.21 10.26
N GLU A 84 -0.16 -9.61 11.53
CA GLU A 84 -0.10 -11.03 11.91
C GLU A 84 -1.37 -11.78 11.48
N MET A 85 -2.56 -11.22 11.71
CA MET A 85 -3.82 -11.82 11.26
C MET A 85 -3.90 -11.96 9.74
N PHE A 86 -3.46 -10.93 9.01
CA PHE A 86 -3.40 -10.97 7.55
C PHE A 86 -2.48 -12.11 7.07
N TYR A 87 -1.25 -12.17 7.58
CA TYR A 87 -0.28 -13.18 7.15
C TYR A 87 -0.61 -14.59 7.64
N ALA A 88 -1.35 -14.75 8.75
CA ALA A 88 -1.90 -16.04 9.17
C ALA A 88 -2.82 -16.63 8.10
N LYS A 89 -3.69 -15.79 7.55
CA LYS A 89 -4.54 -16.15 6.43
C LYS A 89 -3.71 -16.39 5.16
N THR A 90 -2.81 -15.47 4.81
CA THR A 90 -1.97 -15.60 3.60
C THR A 90 -1.17 -16.89 3.62
N CYS A 91 -0.60 -17.30 4.77
CA CYS A 91 0.09 -18.58 4.91
C CYS A 91 -0.81 -19.80 4.68
N GLY A 92 -2.07 -19.73 5.12
CA GLY A 92 -3.06 -20.77 4.82
C GLY A 92 -3.36 -20.88 3.33
N VAL A 93 -3.58 -19.75 2.66
CA VAL A 93 -3.80 -19.72 1.20
C VAL A 93 -2.57 -20.19 0.44
N LEU A 94 -1.37 -19.71 0.79
CA LEU A 94 -0.09 -20.13 0.19
C LEU A 94 0.10 -21.64 0.27
N ALA A 95 -0.26 -22.26 1.40
CA ALA A 95 -0.17 -23.71 1.55
C ALA A 95 -1.14 -24.45 0.61
N LEU A 96 -2.33 -23.89 0.37
CA LEU A 96 -3.34 -24.49 -0.53
C LEU A 96 -3.01 -24.30 -2.01
N THR A 97 -2.33 -23.21 -2.38
CA THR A 97 -2.02 -22.86 -3.77
C THR A 97 -0.55 -23.09 -4.13
N LEU A 98 0.21 -23.75 -3.26
CA LEU A 98 1.66 -23.91 -3.40
C LEU A 98 2.02 -24.53 -4.75
N ASP A 99 1.36 -25.62 -5.15
CA ASP A 99 1.66 -26.30 -6.41
C ASP A 99 1.47 -25.38 -7.62
N GLY A 100 0.39 -24.58 -7.62
CA GLY A 100 0.14 -23.57 -8.64
C GLY A 100 1.21 -22.47 -8.65
N ILE A 101 1.69 -22.03 -7.48
CA ILE A 101 2.78 -21.06 -7.36
C ILE A 101 4.09 -21.62 -7.94
N LEU A 102 4.47 -22.84 -7.55
CA LEU A 102 5.70 -23.48 -8.03
C LEU A 102 5.63 -23.78 -9.53
N SER A 103 4.47 -24.22 -10.03
CA SER A 103 4.19 -24.42 -11.46
C SER A 103 4.32 -23.12 -12.27
N ALA A 104 3.76 -22.01 -11.77
CA ALA A 104 3.91 -20.70 -12.38
C ALA A 104 5.39 -20.27 -12.47
N CYS A 105 6.15 -20.45 -11.38
CA CYS A 105 7.58 -20.16 -11.36
C CYS A 105 8.36 -21.02 -12.38
N ARG A 106 8.02 -22.30 -12.55
CA ARG A 106 8.61 -23.14 -13.60
C ARG A 106 8.29 -22.62 -15.01
N LYS A 107 7.05 -22.21 -15.27
CA LYS A 107 6.66 -21.58 -16.55
C LYS A 107 7.33 -20.23 -16.82
N LEU A 108 7.73 -19.53 -15.77
CA LEU A 108 8.58 -18.33 -15.86
C LEU A 108 10.05 -18.66 -16.15
N GLY A 109 10.44 -19.94 -16.16
CA GLY A 109 11.80 -20.41 -16.49
C GLY A 109 12.72 -20.56 -15.27
N TYR A 110 12.17 -20.62 -14.07
CA TYR A 110 12.93 -20.84 -12.84
C TYR A 110 13.03 -22.33 -12.49
N ASP A 111 14.20 -22.76 -12.01
CA ASP A 111 14.48 -24.14 -11.59
C ASP A 111 14.16 -24.29 -10.10
N ILE A 112 12.90 -24.62 -9.82
CA ILE A 112 12.31 -24.62 -8.48
C ILE A 112 12.53 -25.99 -7.83
N GLU A 113 13.00 -25.95 -6.59
CA GLU A 113 13.10 -27.09 -5.71
C GLU A 113 11.99 -27.01 -4.65
N GLU A 114 11.38 -28.14 -4.30
CA GLU A 114 10.18 -28.21 -3.46
C GLU A 114 10.49 -28.27 -1.95
N ASP A 115 11.77 -28.16 -1.58
CA ASP A 115 12.26 -28.28 -0.21
C ASP A 115 11.92 -27.07 0.67
N SER A 116 12.15 -27.16 1.98
CA SER A 116 11.92 -26.05 2.92
C SER A 116 12.75 -24.79 2.60
N LEU A 117 12.41 -23.67 3.25
CA LEU A 117 12.98 -22.37 2.92
C LEU A 117 14.47 -22.29 3.31
N ARG A 118 15.29 -21.88 2.34
CA ARG A 118 16.74 -21.67 2.50
C ARG A 118 17.06 -20.19 2.46
N ILE A 119 17.82 -19.72 3.44
CA ILE A 119 18.08 -18.31 3.65
C ILE A 119 19.57 -18.05 3.83
N VAL A 120 20.04 -16.96 3.24
CA VAL A 120 21.36 -16.38 3.51
C VAL A 120 21.14 -15.04 4.20
N ASP A 121 21.55 -14.96 5.46
CA ASP A 121 21.35 -13.76 6.27
C ASP A 121 22.52 -12.78 6.10
N GLY A 122 22.19 -11.56 5.67
CA GLY A 122 23.15 -10.48 5.43
C GLY A 122 23.59 -10.36 3.97
N VAL A 123 23.90 -9.13 3.58
CA VAL A 123 24.44 -8.78 2.24
C VAL A 123 25.74 -9.56 1.97
N ASP A 124 26.61 -9.64 2.98
CA ASP A 124 27.89 -10.35 2.93
C ASP A 124 27.84 -11.72 3.62
N GLY A 125 26.64 -12.21 3.94
CA GLY A 125 26.46 -13.52 4.57
C GLY A 125 27.00 -14.66 3.72
N GLU A 126 27.75 -15.56 4.36
CA GLU A 126 28.37 -16.73 3.71
C GLU A 126 27.71 -18.06 4.07
N ILE A 127 26.77 -18.03 5.02
CA ILE A 127 26.15 -19.22 5.59
C ILE A 127 24.73 -19.36 5.05
N ILE A 128 24.38 -20.57 4.63
CA ILE A 128 23.04 -20.93 4.21
C ILE A 128 22.36 -21.70 5.34
N LYS A 129 21.22 -21.19 5.78
CA LYS A 129 20.36 -21.76 6.81
C LYS A 129 19.09 -22.32 6.18
N LEU A 130 18.73 -23.54 6.55
CA LEU A 130 17.46 -24.17 6.21
C LEU A 130 16.51 -24.02 7.41
N ILE A 131 15.31 -23.48 7.15
CA ILE A 131 14.23 -23.42 8.14
C ILE A 131 13.37 -24.65 7.90
N PRO A 132 13.43 -25.70 8.74
CA PRO A 132 12.65 -26.90 8.54
C PRO A 132 11.15 -26.62 8.70
N ASP A 133 10.33 -27.49 8.11
CA ASP A 133 8.87 -27.45 8.23
C ASP A 133 8.24 -26.10 7.82
N SER A 134 8.88 -25.37 6.89
CA SER A 134 8.33 -24.13 6.33
C SER A 134 7.91 -24.31 4.87
N LEU A 135 7.00 -23.45 4.40
CA LEU A 135 6.77 -23.30 2.96
C LEU A 135 8.03 -22.74 2.28
N PRO A 136 8.33 -23.11 1.02
CA PRO A 136 9.45 -22.56 0.23
C PRO A 136 9.25 -21.11 -0.24
N VAL A 137 8.35 -20.35 0.40
CA VAL A 137 7.98 -19.00 0.00
C VAL A 137 8.39 -18.04 1.10
N LEU A 138 9.27 -17.09 0.77
CA LEU A 138 9.57 -15.95 1.61
C LEU A 138 8.58 -14.82 1.30
N ILE A 139 8.01 -14.22 2.34
CA ILE A 139 7.17 -13.03 2.24
C ILE A 139 8.01 -11.83 2.68
N THR A 140 8.06 -10.81 1.83
CA THR A 140 8.78 -9.56 2.03
C THR A 140 7.77 -8.41 2.00
N PRO A 141 7.23 -7.99 3.17
CA PRO A 141 6.28 -6.90 3.25
C PRO A 141 6.90 -5.57 2.83
N PHE A 142 6.04 -4.60 2.51
CA PHE A 142 6.45 -3.21 2.33
C PHE A 142 5.89 -2.38 3.49
N TRP A 143 6.74 -1.92 4.42
CA TRP A 143 6.35 -1.03 5.52
C TRP A 143 5.17 -1.60 6.35
N ASP A 144 5.21 -2.90 6.68
CA ASP A 144 4.13 -3.72 7.30
C ASP A 144 2.85 -3.90 6.49
N ASN A 145 2.77 -3.32 5.30
CA ASN A 145 1.57 -3.37 4.51
C ASN A 145 1.40 -4.76 3.89
N ALA A 146 0.33 -5.41 4.32
CA ALA A 146 -0.24 -6.63 3.78
C ALA A 146 -0.34 -6.63 2.23
N PHE A 147 -0.85 -5.55 1.64
CA PHE A 147 -1.30 -5.52 0.24
C PHE A 147 -0.20 -5.37 -0.81
N TYR A 148 1.00 -4.95 -0.40
CA TYR A 148 2.14 -4.72 -1.31
C TYR A 148 3.30 -5.66 -1.04
N ALA A 149 3.04 -6.74 -0.30
CA ALA A 149 4.04 -7.75 -0.04
C ALA A 149 4.55 -8.38 -1.34
N LYS A 150 5.86 -8.55 -1.40
CA LYS A 150 6.53 -9.32 -2.42
C LYS A 150 6.77 -10.73 -1.90
N TYR A 151 6.69 -11.71 -2.80
CA TYR A 151 6.90 -13.11 -2.49
C TYR A 151 8.06 -13.63 -3.31
N THR A 152 8.88 -14.50 -2.71
CA THR A 152 10.03 -15.06 -3.39
C THR A 152 10.24 -16.53 -3.06
N VAL A 153 10.48 -17.33 -4.09
CA VAL A 153 10.88 -18.75 -3.98
C VAL A 153 12.36 -18.88 -4.37
N PRO A 154 13.23 -19.43 -3.51
CA PRO A 154 14.61 -19.73 -3.86
C PRO A 154 14.69 -20.83 -4.92
N VAL A 155 15.68 -20.75 -5.81
CA VAL A 155 15.86 -21.68 -6.93
C VAL A 155 17.27 -22.25 -6.93
N ARG A 156 17.43 -23.44 -7.51
CA ARG A 156 18.70 -24.17 -7.49
C ARG A 156 19.82 -23.45 -8.24
N ASN A 157 19.47 -22.73 -9.31
CA ASN A 157 20.40 -22.05 -10.21
C ASN A 157 20.90 -20.67 -9.72
N GLY A 158 20.63 -20.31 -8.46
CA GLY A 158 21.14 -19.09 -7.84
C GLY A 158 20.34 -17.82 -8.11
N SER A 159 19.38 -17.84 -9.03
CA SER A 159 18.40 -16.75 -9.17
C SER A 159 17.36 -16.81 -8.05
N ALA A 160 16.18 -16.20 -8.24
CA ALA A 160 15.01 -16.42 -7.40
C ALA A 160 13.74 -16.09 -8.17
N CYS A 161 12.68 -16.88 -8.00
CA CYS A 161 11.38 -16.55 -8.57
C CYS A 161 10.71 -15.51 -7.67
N SER A 162 10.81 -14.25 -8.06
CA SER A 162 10.19 -13.11 -7.38
C SER A 162 8.87 -12.74 -8.05
N PHE A 163 7.81 -12.62 -7.26
CA PHE A 163 6.46 -12.37 -7.75
C PHE A 163 5.58 -11.61 -6.74
N ARG A 164 4.41 -11.19 -7.21
CA ARG A 164 3.32 -10.64 -6.40
C ARG A 164 2.13 -11.57 -6.48
N LEU A 165 1.43 -11.72 -5.36
CA LEU A 165 0.22 -12.51 -5.26
C LEU A 165 -0.97 -11.58 -5.07
N VAL A 166 -2.09 -11.90 -5.71
CA VAL A 166 -3.29 -11.08 -5.63
C VAL A 166 -4.57 -11.91 -5.65
N GLY A 167 -5.62 -11.37 -5.05
CA GLY A 167 -6.96 -11.95 -5.01
C GLY A 167 -7.22 -12.53 -3.63
N VAL A 168 -7.48 -13.82 -3.54
CA VAL A 168 -7.76 -14.49 -2.25
C VAL A 168 -6.63 -14.33 -1.21
N TYR A 169 -5.40 -14.03 -1.67
CA TYR A 169 -4.26 -13.70 -0.82
C TYR A 169 -4.42 -12.38 -0.06
N ASP A 170 -5.17 -11.42 -0.61
CA ASP A 170 -5.45 -10.11 -0.02
C ASP A 170 -6.79 -10.10 0.72
N ASP A 171 -7.85 -10.63 0.10
CA ASP A 171 -9.20 -10.67 0.67
C ASP A 171 -9.91 -11.97 0.27
N GLU A 172 -10.57 -12.58 1.25
CA GLU A 172 -11.27 -13.87 1.11
C GLU A 172 -12.54 -13.72 0.26
N ALA A 173 -13.04 -12.49 0.15
CA ALA A 173 -14.13 -12.16 -0.75
C ALA A 173 -13.77 -12.39 -2.23
N TYR A 174 -12.48 -12.36 -2.58
CA TYR A 174 -12.04 -12.63 -3.94
C TYR A 174 -12.04 -14.13 -4.25
N LYS A 175 -12.62 -14.47 -5.42
CA LYS A 175 -12.73 -15.85 -5.91
C LYS A 175 -11.64 -16.24 -6.92
N PHE A 176 -10.63 -15.39 -7.09
CA PHE A 176 -9.50 -15.61 -7.98
C PHE A 176 -8.20 -15.55 -7.18
N ALA A 177 -7.16 -16.22 -7.67
CA ALA A 177 -5.84 -16.20 -7.04
C ALA A 177 -4.75 -16.11 -8.13
N TYR A 178 -4.17 -14.92 -8.29
CA TYR A 178 -3.21 -14.68 -9.36
C TYR A 178 -1.79 -14.49 -8.83
N LEU A 179 -0.83 -15.08 -9.54
CA LEU A 179 0.58 -14.79 -9.41
C LEU A 179 1.03 -13.92 -10.57
N ARG A 180 1.70 -12.81 -10.26
CA ARG A 180 2.32 -11.90 -11.23
C ARG A 180 3.83 -11.93 -11.07
N GLY A 181 4.52 -12.39 -12.10
CA GLY A 181 5.98 -12.49 -12.10
C GLY A 181 6.59 -12.14 -13.45
N VAL A 182 7.91 -12.07 -13.49
CA VAL A 182 8.66 -11.82 -14.74
C VAL A 182 9.48 -13.06 -15.09
N SER A 183 9.51 -13.39 -16.38
CA SER A 183 10.31 -14.51 -16.89
C SER A 183 11.76 -14.34 -16.49
N ARG A 184 12.41 -15.43 -16.09
CA ARG A 184 13.81 -15.44 -15.63
C ARG A 184 14.74 -14.74 -16.61
N SER A 185 14.69 -15.13 -17.88
CA SER A 185 15.53 -14.55 -18.93
C SER A 185 15.38 -13.03 -19.06
N VAL A 186 14.15 -12.53 -18.97
CA VAL A 186 13.85 -11.09 -19.01
C VAL A 186 14.40 -10.38 -17.77
N ARG A 187 14.11 -10.90 -16.57
CA ARG A 187 14.59 -10.32 -15.31
C ARG A 187 16.11 -10.24 -15.30
N GLU A 188 16.78 -11.33 -15.64
CA GLU A 188 18.23 -11.44 -15.57
C GLU A 188 18.91 -10.53 -16.60
N ASN A 189 18.48 -10.57 -17.86
CA ASN A 189 19.04 -9.73 -18.92
C ASN A 189 18.84 -8.23 -18.63
N ARG A 190 17.64 -7.84 -18.20
CA ARG A 190 17.33 -6.43 -17.91
C ARG A 190 18.07 -5.92 -16.69
N THR A 191 18.29 -6.76 -15.68
CA THR A 191 19.12 -6.39 -14.52
C THR A 191 20.55 -6.07 -14.96
N VAL A 192 21.15 -6.93 -15.77
CA VAL A 192 22.53 -6.75 -16.26
C VAL A 192 22.65 -5.51 -17.15
N GLU A 193 21.70 -5.33 -18.08
CA GLU A 193 21.64 -4.18 -18.98
C GLU A 193 21.50 -2.86 -18.22
N LEU A 194 20.54 -2.77 -17.30
CA LEU A 194 20.29 -1.55 -16.53
C LEU A 194 21.46 -1.19 -15.60
N LEU A 195 22.14 -2.19 -15.04
CA LEU A 195 23.34 -1.97 -14.24
C LEU A 195 24.56 -1.58 -15.08
N GLY A 196 24.62 -1.98 -16.36
CA GLY A 196 25.83 -1.87 -17.18
C GLY A 196 27.00 -2.74 -16.66
N LEU A 197 26.73 -3.72 -15.81
CA LEU A 197 27.72 -4.59 -15.17
C LEU A 197 27.63 -6.00 -15.75
N TYR A 198 28.31 -6.28 -16.85
CA TYR A 198 28.29 -7.58 -17.53
C TYR A 198 29.23 -8.61 -16.87
N GLY A 199 28.95 -9.91 -17.04
CA GLY A 199 29.84 -10.99 -16.60
C GLY A 199 29.74 -11.38 -15.12
N GLY A 200 28.73 -10.91 -14.41
CA GLY A 200 28.38 -11.41 -13.06
C GLY A 200 27.55 -12.69 -13.12
N VAL A 201 27.27 -13.24 -11.94
CA VAL A 201 26.54 -14.50 -11.76
C VAL A 201 25.37 -14.32 -10.81
N TRP A 202 24.28 -15.06 -11.03
CA TRP A 202 23.18 -15.10 -10.08
C TRP A 202 23.48 -16.11 -8.99
N ARG A 203 23.42 -15.67 -7.74
CA ARG A 203 23.64 -16.51 -6.56
C ARG A 203 22.75 -16.05 -5.42
N ASN A 204 22.14 -17.01 -4.74
CA ASN A 204 21.23 -16.77 -3.61
C ASN A 204 20.14 -15.71 -3.87
N GLY A 205 19.58 -15.65 -5.08
CA GLY A 205 18.56 -14.69 -5.48
C GLY A 205 19.07 -13.33 -5.94
N TRP A 206 20.37 -13.06 -5.85
CA TRP A 206 20.99 -11.77 -6.13
C TRP A 206 22.00 -11.88 -7.27
N TYR A 207 22.22 -10.76 -7.96
CA TYR A 207 23.26 -10.66 -8.98
C TYR A 207 24.60 -10.27 -8.34
N GLU A 208 25.60 -11.13 -8.44
CA GLU A 208 26.95 -10.92 -7.91
C GLU A 208 27.92 -10.58 -9.04
N HIS A 209 28.46 -9.36 -9.02
CA HIS A 209 29.46 -8.92 -9.99
C HIS A 209 30.86 -9.09 -9.40
N ALA A 210 31.58 -10.12 -9.87
CA ALA A 210 32.87 -10.52 -9.31
C ALA A 210 33.96 -9.42 -9.34
N PRO A 211 34.13 -8.63 -10.43
CA PRO A 211 35.15 -7.58 -10.46
C PRO A 211 34.99 -6.49 -9.39
N SER A 212 33.74 -6.07 -9.11
CA SER A 212 33.46 -5.05 -8.10
C SER A 212 33.17 -5.63 -6.72
N LYS A 213 33.06 -6.97 -6.59
CA LYS A 213 32.63 -7.67 -5.37
C LYS A 213 31.32 -7.12 -4.80
N THR A 214 30.42 -6.65 -5.67
CA THR A 214 29.13 -6.07 -5.28
C THR A 214 28.02 -7.06 -5.55
N ARG A 215 27.03 -7.09 -4.64
CA ARG A 215 25.81 -7.87 -4.78
C ARG A 215 24.62 -6.95 -4.97
N TRP A 216 23.76 -7.31 -5.89
CA TRP A 216 22.62 -6.51 -6.33
C TRP A 216 21.33 -7.30 -6.19
N TYR A 217 20.44 -6.82 -5.33
CA TYR A 217 19.06 -7.22 -5.33
C TYR A 217 18.40 -6.75 -6.62
N SER A 218 17.47 -7.53 -7.17
CA SER A 218 16.72 -7.15 -8.35
C SER A 218 15.24 -7.54 -8.25
N ASP A 219 14.40 -6.54 -8.46
CA ASP A 219 12.97 -6.65 -8.67
C ASP A 219 12.56 -5.74 -9.81
N VAL A 220 12.26 -6.32 -10.96
CA VAL A 220 11.85 -5.56 -12.14
C VAL A 220 10.55 -6.14 -12.68
N VAL A 221 9.53 -5.30 -12.83
CA VAL A 221 8.20 -5.73 -13.26
C VAL A 221 7.45 -4.56 -13.90
N SER A 222 6.74 -4.82 -14.98
CA SER A 222 5.86 -3.88 -15.66
C SER A 222 4.57 -4.56 -16.07
N SER A 223 3.41 -3.93 -15.84
CA SER A 223 2.16 -4.39 -16.44
C SER A 223 1.98 -3.93 -17.87
N ASN A 224 2.75 -2.94 -18.32
CA ASN A 224 2.79 -2.54 -19.72
C ASN A 224 3.64 -3.56 -20.52
N GLN A 225 2.96 -4.38 -21.31
CA GLN A 225 3.59 -5.42 -22.15
C GLN A 225 4.54 -4.84 -23.20
N ASN A 226 4.25 -3.64 -23.69
CA ASN A 226 5.04 -2.90 -24.67
C ASN A 226 5.77 -1.71 -24.04
N GLY A 227 5.97 -1.76 -22.72
CA GLY A 227 6.61 -0.68 -21.96
C GLY A 227 8.08 -0.50 -22.36
N ARG A 228 8.56 0.74 -22.26
CA ARG A 228 9.94 1.11 -22.64
C ARG A 228 11.03 0.32 -21.91
N TYR A 229 10.74 -0.18 -20.71
CA TYR A 229 11.70 -0.92 -19.89
C TYR A 229 11.83 -2.40 -20.27
N GLY A 230 10.91 -2.93 -21.09
CA GLY A 230 10.98 -4.30 -21.58
C GLY A 230 11.03 -5.37 -20.48
N VAL A 231 10.31 -5.15 -19.37
CA VAL A 231 10.15 -6.07 -18.23
C VAL A 231 8.70 -6.50 -18.03
N PRO A 232 8.01 -7.01 -19.07
CA PRO A 232 6.60 -7.37 -18.99
C PRO A 232 6.37 -8.47 -17.95
N HIS A 233 5.34 -8.28 -17.13
CA HIS A 233 4.87 -9.33 -16.24
C HIS A 233 4.03 -10.34 -17.00
N ARG A 234 3.99 -11.55 -16.46
CA ARG A 234 3.07 -12.63 -16.83
C ARG A 234 2.21 -12.97 -15.62
N GLN A 235 0.95 -13.31 -15.86
CA GLN A 235 -0.02 -13.59 -14.82
C GLN A 235 -0.50 -15.05 -14.92
N PHE A 236 -0.57 -15.75 -13.79
CA PHE A 236 -0.97 -17.15 -13.73
C PHE A 236 -2.04 -17.37 -12.65
N ASP A 237 -3.03 -18.19 -12.95
CA ASP A 237 -4.03 -18.64 -11.97
C ASP A 237 -3.48 -19.76 -11.08
N THR A 238 -3.23 -19.42 -9.83
CA THR A 238 -2.67 -20.32 -8.81
C THR A 238 -3.69 -21.25 -8.17
N LEU A 239 -4.99 -21.09 -8.44
CA LEU A 239 -6.01 -22.07 -8.02
C LEU A 239 -5.92 -23.37 -8.82
N THR A 240 -5.31 -23.31 -10.01
CA THR A 240 -5.06 -24.47 -10.86
C THR A 240 -3.64 -25.00 -10.62
N VAL A 241 -3.50 -26.32 -10.49
CA VAL A 241 -2.19 -26.98 -10.31
C VAL A 241 -1.26 -26.68 -11.50
N ASP A 242 -1.83 -26.59 -12.70
CA ASP A 242 -1.08 -26.27 -13.92
C ASP A 242 -0.71 -24.79 -14.06
N ALA A 243 -1.14 -23.90 -13.15
CA ALA A 243 -0.90 -22.47 -13.24
C ALA A 243 -1.27 -21.90 -14.63
N LEU A 244 -2.56 -21.88 -14.96
CA LEU A 244 -3.01 -21.43 -16.27
C LEU A 244 -2.64 -19.95 -16.49
N GLU A 245 -1.95 -19.67 -17.60
CA GLU A 245 -1.48 -18.33 -17.92
C GLU A 245 -2.62 -17.47 -18.48
N THR A 246 -2.75 -16.25 -17.96
CA THR A 246 -3.68 -15.25 -18.49
C THR A 246 -2.99 -14.46 -19.60
N ASN A 247 -3.69 -14.24 -20.72
CA ASN A 247 -3.16 -13.40 -21.79
C ASN A 247 -3.24 -11.91 -21.40
N CYS A 248 -2.10 -11.36 -20.96
CA CYS A 248 -1.97 -9.96 -20.58
C CYS A 248 -1.73 -8.99 -21.76
N SER A 249 -1.72 -9.49 -23.00
CA SER A 249 -1.59 -8.64 -24.19
C SER A 249 -2.82 -7.76 -24.43
N ILE A 250 -3.96 -8.12 -23.83
CA ILE A 250 -5.20 -7.34 -23.79
C ILE A 250 -5.24 -6.67 -22.40
N SER A 251 -4.97 -5.36 -22.35
CA SER A 251 -4.54 -4.66 -21.13
C SER A 251 -5.48 -4.77 -19.92
N GLU A 252 -6.79 -4.90 -20.15
CA GLU A 252 -7.80 -4.90 -19.08
C GLU A 252 -7.71 -6.12 -18.14
N ASN A 253 -7.19 -7.26 -18.60
CA ASN A 253 -7.18 -8.50 -17.81
C ASN A 253 -6.04 -8.61 -16.79
N CYS A 254 -5.00 -7.76 -16.91
CA CYS A 254 -3.80 -7.82 -16.08
C CYS A 254 -3.41 -6.47 -15.45
N ASP A 255 -4.31 -5.49 -15.47
CA ASP A 255 -4.14 -4.22 -14.77
C ASP A 255 -4.02 -4.39 -13.24
N GLY A 256 -3.54 -3.38 -12.52
CA GLY A 256 -3.50 -3.41 -11.06
C GLY A 256 -4.89 -3.64 -10.47
N PHE A 257 -4.93 -4.21 -9.27
CA PHE A 257 -6.21 -4.55 -8.64
C PHE A 257 -6.81 -3.37 -7.90
N ARG A 258 -8.13 -3.45 -7.72
CA ARG A 258 -8.91 -2.44 -7.01
C ARG A 258 -8.68 -2.57 -5.51
N ILE A 259 -7.92 -1.65 -4.94
CA ILE A 259 -7.76 -1.49 -3.49
C ILE A 259 -8.90 -0.61 -3.00
N VAL A 260 -9.63 -1.04 -1.98
CA VAL A 260 -10.73 -0.26 -1.40
C VAL A 260 -10.42 0.07 0.06
N ASN A 261 -10.19 1.34 0.33
CA ASN A 261 -10.08 1.85 1.70
C ASN A 261 -11.43 2.36 2.16
N TRP A 262 -11.88 1.93 3.33
CA TRP A 262 -13.15 2.33 3.93
C TRP A 262 -12.95 3.31 5.08
N TRP A 263 -13.89 4.23 5.24
CA TRP A 263 -14.07 5.04 6.44
C TRP A 263 -15.48 4.84 6.98
N GLY A 264 -15.59 4.01 8.02
CA GLY A 264 -16.89 3.52 8.49
C GLY A 264 -17.58 2.66 7.43
N SER A 265 -18.91 2.59 7.47
CA SER A 265 -19.73 1.84 6.51
C SER A 265 -20.05 2.62 5.23
N ASP A 266 -19.91 3.94 5.25
CA ASP A 266 -20.61 4.80 4.29
C ASP A 266 -19.66 5.49 3.30
N ARG A 267 -18.34 5.41 3.53
CA ARG A 267 -17.36 6.08 2.67
C ARG A 267 -16.29 5.10 2.28
N ALA A 268 -16.00 5.07 0.99
CA ALA A 268 -14.92 4.27 0.45
C ALA A 268 -14.16 5.06 -0.60
N VAL A 269 -12.86 4.84 -0.65
CA VAL A 269 -12.03 5.22 -1.77
C VAL A 269 -11.50 3.95 -2.36
N SER A 270 -11.89 3.73 -3.59
CA SER A 270 -11.33 2.66 -4.38
C SER A 270 -10.29 3.20 -5.36
N GLU A 271 -9.22 2.46 -5.49
CA GLU A 271 -8.08 2.80 -6.33
C GLU A 271 -7.72 1.60 -7.18
N VAL A 272 -7.55 1.84 -8.46
CA VAL A 272 -7.00 0.89 -9.42
C VAL A 272 -5.72 1.52 -9.97
N VAL A 273 -4.59 0.84 -9.81
CA VAL A 273 -3.36 1.23 -10.51
C VAL A 273 -3.38 0.57 -11.88
N GLN A 274 -3.85 1.29 -12.88
CA GLN A 274 -3.67 0.90 -14.27
C GLN A 274 -2.20 1.07 -14.63
N LEU A 275 -1.64 0.18 -15.46
CA LEU A 275 -0.30 0.32 -16.03
C LEU A 275 0.79 0.79 -15.04
N PHE A 276 1.49 -0.13 -14.40
CA PHE A 276 2.61 0.19 -13.50
C PHE A 276 3.93 -0.38 -14.00
N SER A 277 5.03 0.31 -13.68
CA SER A 277 6.39 -0.20 -13.78
C SER A 277 7.08 -0.02 -12.42
N SER A 278 7.71 -1.08 -11.93
CA SER A 278 8.45 -1.10 -10.67
C SER A 278 9.82 -1.71 -10.95
N ILE A 279 10.88 -0.91 -10.81
CA ILE A 279 12.27 -1.31 -11.05
C ILE A 279 13.06 -0.96 -9.81
N VAL A 280 13.51 -1.99 -9.11
CA VAL A 280 14.35 -1.89 -7.92
C VAL A 280 15.56 -2.78 -8.11
N ILE A 281 16.71 -2.16 -8.37
CA ILE A 281 17.99 -2.86 -8.46
C ILE A 281 18.97 -2.15 -7.53
N MET A 282 19.29 -2.74 -6.38
CA MET A 282 20.02 -2.04 -5.32
C MET A 282 21.05 -2.93 -4.66
N ASN A 283 22.17 -2.34 -4.26
CA ASN A 283 23.14 -3.01 -3.39
C ASN A 283 22.78 -2.82 -1.91
N GLY A 284 23.50 -3.51 -1.03
CA GLY A 284 23.32 -3.41 0.43
C GLY A 284 23.55 -2.04 1.06
N LYS A 285 24.02 -1.05 0.28
CA LYS A 285 24.23 0.35 0.71
C LYS A 285 23.18 1.30 0.13
N ARG A 286 22.10 0.78 -0.46
CA ARG A 286 21.05 1.53 -1.17
C ARG A 286 21.56 2.38 -2.32
N TYR A 287 22.64 1.97 -2.94
CA TYR A 287 23.11 2.54 -4.18
C TYR A 287 22.62 1.66 -5.32
N GLY A 288 21.98 2.25 -6.33
CA GLY A 288 21.42 1.52 -7.45
C GLY A 288 20.36 2.28 -8.23
N ILE A 289 19.35 1.54 -8.69
CA ILE A 289 18.22 2.01 -9.49
C ILE A 289 16.94 1.76 -8.69
N PHE A 290 16.12 2.80 -8.59
CA PHE A 290 14.80 2.72 -7.98
C PHE A 290 13.85 3.60 -8.79
N LEU A 291 12.79 2.99 -9.29
CA LEU A 291 11.69 3.60 -10.00
C LEU A 291 10.40 2.88 -9.61
N TYR A 292 9.38 3.65 -9.27
CA TYR A 292 8.00 3.19 -9.35
C TYR A 292 7.20 4.22 -10.13
N GLU A 293 6.56 3.80 -11.21
CA GLU A 293 5.59 4.60 -11.96
C GLU A 293 4.27 3.85 -12.08
N GLY A 294 3.15 4.55 -12.01
CA GLY A 294 1.84 3.93 -12.17
C GLY A 294 0.74 4.93 -12.51
N HIS A 295 -0.23 4.49 -13.30
CA HIS A 295 -1.42 5.30 -13.61
C HIS A 295 -2.55 4.98 -12.65
N ARG A 296 -2.78 5.88 -11.71
CA ARG A 296 -3.84 5.73 -10.72
C ARG A 296 -5.18 6.21 -11.28
N VAL A 297 -6.16 5.32 -11.27
CA VAL A 297 -7.58 5.66 -11.37
C VAL A 297 -8.20 5.50 -9.99
N GLN A 298 -8.79 6.57 -9.50
CA GLN A 298 -9.39 6.62 -8.18
C GLN A 298 -10.87 6.92 -8.33
N GLN A 299 -11.69 6.13 -7.64
CA GLN A 299 -13.12 6.34 -7.51
C GLN A 299 -13.46 6.48 -6.03
N VAL A 300 -13.98 7.66 -5.68
CA VAL A 300 -14.46 7.98 -4.35
C VAL A 300 -15.96 7.69 -4.30
N THR A 301 -16.39 6.83 -3.38
CA THR A 301 -17.80 6.52 -3.14
C THR A 301 -18.21 7.02 -1.76
N SER A 302 -19.31 7.78 -1.72
CA SER A 302 -19.94 8.25 -0.48
C SER A 302 -21.41 7.88 -0.53
N TYR A 303 -21.84 7.01 0.38
CA TYR A 303 -23.23 6.69 0.60
C TYR A 303 -23.84 7.78 1.48
N TYR A 304 -24.91 8.41 1.01
CA TYR A 304 -25.63 9.42 1.77
C TYR A 304 -26.54 8.74 2.79
N SER A 305 -26.18 8.83 4.06
CA SER A 305 -27.00 8.38 5.18
C SER A 305 -28.13 9.38 5.49
N LEU A 306 -29.17 8.93 6.18
CA LEU A 306 -30.27 9.80 6.65
C LEU A 306 -29.75 10.94 7.53
N GLY A 307 -28.73 10.68 8.36
CA GLY A 307 -28.10 11.70 9.20
C GLY A 307 -27.43 12.80 8.38
N GLU A 308 -26.75 12.45 7.29
CA GLU A 308 -26.16 13.42 6.36
C GLU A 308 -27.23 14.23 5.63
N PHE A 309 -28.33 13.60 5.23
CA PHE A 309 -29.47 14.31 4.63
C PHE A 309 -30.05 15.37 5.59
N ILE A 310 -30.33 14.98 6.84
CA ILE A 310 -30.87 15.91 7.85
C ILE A 310 -29.89 17.05 8.13
N SER A 311 -28.60 16.74 8.27
CA SER A 311 -27.54 17.73 8.48
C SER A 311 -27.48 18.74 7.34
N ASN A 312 -27.36 18.25 6.10
CA ASN A 312 -27.25 19.09 4.91
C ASN A 312 -28.52 19.93 4.67
N LEU A 313 -29.71 19.35 4.91
CA LEU A 313 -30.96 20.10 4.82
C LEU A 313 -31.03 21.21 5.86
N SER A 314 -30.65 20.92 7.11
CA SER A 314 -30.63 21.92 8.19
C SER A 314 -29.66 23.06 7.89
N LEU A 315 -28.49 22.73 7.32
CA LEU A 315 -27.47 23.69 6.91
C LEU A 315 -27.92 24.51 5.70
N GLY A 316 -28.53 23.87 4.70
CA GLY A 316 -29.10 24.54 3.53
C GLY A 316 -30.18 25.56 3.91
N LEU A 317 -31.11 25.18 4.80
CA LEU A 317 -32.14 26.09 5.33
C LEU A 317 -31.53 27.26 6.11
N LEU A 318 -30.47 27.02 6.87
CA LEU A 318 -29.74 28.04 7.62
C LEU A 318 -29.01 29.01 6.69
N LEU A 319 -28.32 28.51 5.66
CA LEU A 319 -27.66 29.32 4.65
C LEU A 319 -28.65 30.14 3.81
N LEU A 320 -29.81 29.57 3.43
CA LEU A 320 -30.88 30.31 2.77
C LEU A 320 -31.39 31.46 3.63
N ARG A 321 -31.55 31.23 4.94
CA ARG A 321 -31.94 32.28 5.88
C ARG A 321 -30.89 33.38 6.00
N TRP A 322 -29.60 33.02 6.01
CA TRP A 322 -28.50 33.98 5.99
C TRP A 322 -28.48 34.79 4.68
N MET A 323 -28.65 34.12 3.55
CA MET A 323 -28.72 34.77 2.24
C MET A 323 -29.90 35.74 2.16
N GLY A 324 -31.07 35.37 2.69
CA GLY A 324 -32.22 36.27 2.79
C GLY A 324 -31.93 37.51 3.64
N ALA A 325 -31.20 37.36 4.76
CA ALA A 325 -30.75 38.49 5.57
C ALA A 325 -29.80 39.42 4.79
N GLN A 326 -28.81 38.85 4.09
CA GLN A 326 -27.90 39.61 3.23
C GLN A 326 -28.64 40.36 2.12
N LEU A 327 -29.60 39.71 1.45
CA LEU A 327 -30.41 40.33 0.40
C LEU A 327 -31.27 41.47 0.94
N ALA A 328 -31.85 41.32 2.13
CA ALA A 328 -32.59 42.40 2.78
C ALA A 328 -31.69 43.61 3.08
N LEU A 329 -30.46 43.38 3.51
CA LEU A 329 -29.48 44.46 3.73
C LEU A 329 -29.04 45.12 2.43
N LEU A 330 -28.76 44.33 1.40
CA LEU A 330 -28.41 44.83 0.07
C LEU A 330 -29.56 45.65 -0.54
N ASN A 331 -30.80 45.22 -0.39
CA ASN A 331 -31.99 45.96 -0.85
C ASN A 331 -32.29 47.21 -0.02
N SER A 332 -31.78 47.29 1.21
CA SER A 332 -31.87 48.51 2.03
C SER A 332 -30.85 49.59 1.63
N PHE A 333 -29.83 49.22 0.85
CA PHE A 333 -28.75 50.09 0.39
C PHE A 333 -29.21 51.30 -0.47
N PRO A 334 -30.05 51.13 -1.52
CA PRO A 334 -30.50 52.26 -2.34
C PRO A 334 -31.36 53.28 -1.58
N PHE A 335 -31.89 52.94 -0.40
CA PHE A 335 -32.75 53.83 0.38
C PHE A 335 -32.02 54.63 1.46
N ASN A 336 -30.78 54.26 1.85
CA ASN A 336 -30.11 54.84 3.02
C ASN A 336 -28.73 55.46 2.77
N GLY A 337 -28.22 55.49 1.53
CA GLY A 337 -26.98 56.22 1.17
C GLY A 337 -25.71 55.81 1.95
N GLY A 338 -25.74 54.68 2.68
CA GLY A 338 -24.67 54.22 3.57
C GLY A 338 -23.78 53.14 2.96
N ARG A 339 -22.62 52.88 3.56
CA ARG A 339 -21.64 51.85 3.13
C ARG A 339 -22.26 50.43 3.10
N VAL A 340 -21.77 49.59 2.19
CA VAL A 340 -22.16 48.16 2.12
C VAL A 340 -21.65 47.47 3.38
N ASN A 341 -22.56 47.21 4.32
CA ASN A 341 -22.26 46.43 5.52
C ASN A 341 -22.53 44.95 5.21
N THR A 342 -21.51 44.12 5.33
CA THR A 342 -21.66 42.66 5.24
C THR A 342 -22.01 42.10 6.62
N ILE A 343 -22.96 41.16 6.67
CA ILE A 343 -23.27 40.46 7.92
C ILE A 343 -22.60 39.09 7.95
N GLY A 344 -21.75 38.86 8.96
CA GLY A 344 -21.17 37.55 9.21
C GLY A 344 -22.24 36.49 9.55
N VAL A 345 -21.93 35.22 9.29
CA VAL A 345 -22.81 34.08 9.59
C VAL A 345 -23.20 34.02 11.08
N GLY A 346 -22.37 34.57 11.97
CA GLY A 346 -22.65 34.69 13.40
C GLY A 346 -23.92 35.49 13.76
N ALA A 347 -24.47 36.32 12.86
CA ALA A 347 -25.76 36.98 13.09
C ALA A 347 -26.94 36.01 13.16
N LEU A 348 -26.78 34.80 12.63
CA LEU A 348 -27.77 33.73 12.78
C LEU A 348 -27.81 33.14 14.19
N SER A 349 -26.88 33.50 15.07
CA SER A 349 -26.81 32.99 16.44
C SER A 349 -28.07 33.24 17.26
N SER A 350 -28.85 34.26 16.93
CA SER A 350 -30.12 34.56 17.58
C SER A 350 -31.31 33.75 17.05
N ALA A 351 -31.14 33.00 15.95
CA ALA A 351 -32.20 32.18 15.38
C ALA A 351 -32.44 30.91 16.21
N LYS A 352 -33.71 30.55 16.40
CA LYS A 352 -34.10 29.31 17.13
C LYS A 352 -33.48 28.05 16.52
N SER A 353 -33.38 27.99 15.19
CA SER A 353 -32.73 26.89 14.46
C SER A 353 -31.24 26.75 14.81
N PHE A 354 -30.57 27.84 15.15
CA PHE A 354 -29.16 27.83 15.52
C PHE A 354 -28.91 27.18 16.88
N HIS A 355 -29.87 27.21 17.80
CA HIS A 355 -29.77 26.56 19.12
C HIS A 355 -29.87 25.04 19.07
N ILE A 356 -30.60 24.52 18.09
CA ILE A 356 -30.81 23.08 17.90
C ILE A 356 -29.71 22.49 17.00
N LEU A 357 -28.97 23.35 16.30
CA LEU A 357 -27.89 22.97 15.39
C LEU A 357 -26.87 21.98 16.00
N PRO A 358 -26.41 22.12 17.26
CA PRO A 358 -25.47 21.16 17.83
C PRO A 358 -26.04 19.75 17.89
N LEU A 359 -27.33 19.60 18.24
CA LEU A 359 -28.00 18.30 18.30
C LEU A 359 -28.17 17.69 16.89
N LEU A 360 -28.50 18.52 15.89
CA LEU A 360 -28.65 18.06 14.50
C LEU A 360 -27.31 17.67 13.85
N LEU A 361 -26.21 18.30 14.29
CA LEU A 361 -24.86 18.04 13.81
C LEU A 361 -24.14 16.92 14.57
N LEU A 362 -24.64 16.47 15.73
CA LEU A 362 -24.04 15.38 16.53
C LEU A 362 -23.71 14.13 15.70
N PRO A 363 -24.58 13.61 14.82
CA PRO A 363 -24.29 12.42 14.02
C PRO A 363 -23.06 12.59 13.11
N ARG A 364 -22.70 13.83 12.77
CA ARG A 364 -21.56 14.16 11.91
C ARG A 364 -20.31 14.59 12.68
N LEU A 365 -20.34 14.66 14.01
CA LEU A 365 -19.24 15.22 14.81
C LEU A 365 -17.89 14.55 14.52
N LYS A 366 -17.87 13.22 14.42
CA LYS A 366 -16.67 12.45 14.05
C LYS A 366 -16.11 12.88 12.68
N THR A 367 -16.99 13.06 11.70
CA THR A 367 -16.60 13.46 10.33
C THR A 367 -16.14 14.91 10.29
N MET A 368 -16.84 15.81 11.01
CA MET A 368 -16.48 17.23 11.13
C MET A 368 -15.11 17.43 11.76
N MET A 369 -14.88 16.82 12.92
CA MET A 369 -13.58 16.91 13.59
C MET A 369 -12.48 16.33 12.71
N ALA A 370 -12.68 15.12 12.17
CA ALA A 370 -11.69 14.51 11.30
C ALA A 370 -11.39 15.39 10.09
N ALA A 371 -12.42 15.86 9.34
CA ALA A 371 -12.25 16.73 8.19
C ALA A 371 -11.48 18.03 8.47
N PHE A 372 -11.73 18.66 9.63
CA PHE A 372 -11.04 19.89 10.03
C PHE A 372 -9.55 19.66 10.31
N TRP A 373 -9.20 18.54 10.94
CA TRP A 373 -7.81 18.20 11.26
C TRP A 373 -7.06 17.51 10.12
N THR A 374 -7.78 16.95 9.14
CA THR A 374 -7.20 16.22 8.01
C THR A 374 -7.13 17.06 6.73
N SER A 375 -7.71 18.26 6.68
CA SER A 375 -7.67 19.06 5.45
C SER A 375 -6.23 19.48 5.10
N GLY A 376 -5.78 19.15 3.89
CA GLY A 376 -4.46 19.54 3.38
C GLY A 376 -3.32 18.56 3.67
N CYS A 377 -3.59 17.43 4.32
CA CYS A 377 -2.62 16.36 4.52
C CYS A 377 -2.89 15.19 3.57
N TYR A 378 -1.81 14.53 3.12
CA TYR A 378 -1.90 13.26 2.39
C TYR A 378 -1.92 12.11 3.40
N PHE A 379 -2.97 11.30 3.36
CA PHE A 379 -3.14 10.17 4.27
C PHE A 379 -3.11 8.84 3.53
N GLU A 380 -2.66 7.80 4.23
CA GLU A 380 -2.72 6.41 3.81
C GLU A 380 -3.80 5.64 4.59
N GLY A 381 -4.11 4.41 4.16
CA GLY A 381 -5.08 3.53 4.82
C GLY A 381 -6.50 4.11 4.91
N GLN A 382 -7.18 3.86 6.04
CA GLN A 382 -8.59 4.25 6.24
C GLN A 382 -8.80 5.78 6.20
N GLN A 383 -7.85 6.56 6.71
CA GLN A 383 -7.95 8.03 6.74
C GLN A 383 -7.94 8.64 5.33
N ARG A 384 -7.30 7.95 4.37
CA ARG A 384 -7.34 8.32 2.95
C ARG A 384 -8.76 8.37 2.41
N ALA A 385 -9.64 7.47 2.87
CA ALA A 385 -11.02 7.41 2.41
C ALA A 385 -11.81 8.68 2.78
N LEU A 386 -11.51 9.28 3.93
CA LEU A 386 -12.04 10.56 4.33
C LEU A 386 -11.33 11.72 3.61
N GLY A 387 -10.00 11.72 3.60
CA GLY A 387 -9.14 12.77 3.03
C GLY A 387 -9.42 13.07 1.55
N GLU A 388 -9.78 12.06 0.79
CA GLU A 388 -10.08 12.15 -0.64
C GLU A 388 -11.56 12.42 -0.92
N ALA A 389 -12.44 12.41 0.09
CA ALA A 389 -13.85 12.73 -0.04
C ALA A 389 -14.09 14.24 0.08
N TRP A 390 -13.54 15.02 -0.85
CA TRP A 390 -13.64 16.49 -0.91
C TRP A 390 -15.08 17.01 -0.83
N SER A 391 -16.04 16.33 -1.46
CA SER A 391 -17.47 16.63 -1.36
C SER A 391 -18.06 16.49 0.05
N VAL A 392 -17.37 15.77 0.93
CA VAL A 392 -17.72 15.62 2.36
C VAL A 392 -16.89 16.58 3.22
N ILE A 393 -15.58 16.72 2.95
CA ILE A 393 -14.67 17.55 3.74
C ILE A 393 -15.10 19.01 3.75
N TYR A 394 -15.29 19.63 2.58
CA TYR A 394 -15.55 21.07 2.51
C TYR A 394 -16.84 21.48 3.24
N PRO A 395 -17.99 20.79 3.05
CA PRO A 395 -19.17 21.05 3.87
C PRO A 395 -18.92 20.83 5.36
N SER A 396 -18.16 19.79 5.74
CA SER A 396 -17.87 19.47 7.14
C SER A 396 -17.03 20.54 7.85
N ILE A 397 -16.13 21.22 7.14
CA ILE A 397 -15.40 22.40 7.65
C ILE A 397 -16.39 23.53 7.96
N GLY A 398 -17.31 23.81 7.04
CA GLY A 398 -18.38 24.80 7.26
C GLY A 398 -19.29 24.45 8.43
N GLU A 399 -19.70 23.19 8.54
CA GLU A 399 -20.47 22.67 9.68
C GLU A 399 -19.71 22.85 11.01
N THR A 400 -18.39 22.64 11.03
CA THR A 400 -17.54 22.82 12.22
C THR A 400 -17.55 24.28 12.69
N VAL A 401 -17.42 25.24 11.76
CA VAL A 401 -17.47 26.67 12.08
C VAL A 401 -18.84 27.06 12.63
N LEU A 402 -19.92 26.55 12.03
CA LEU A 402 -21.28 26.79 12.49
C LEU A 402 -21.56 26.18 13.87
N LEU A 403 -21.09 24.94 14.09
CA LEU A 403 -21.18 24.25 15.37
C LEU A 403 -20.45 25.05 16.46
N PHE A 404 -19.23 25.50 16.18
CA PHE A 404 -18.43 26.32 17.10
C PHE A 404 -19.18 27.58 17.53
N HIS A 405 -19.71 28.35 16.57
CA HIS A 405 -20.50 29.55 16.89
C HIS A 405 -21.80 29.23 17.65
N SER A 406 -22.44 28.10 17.34
CA SER A 406 -23.65 27.67 18.04
C SER A 406 -23.37 27.29 19.50
N VAL A 407 -22.30 26.54 19.75
CA VAL A 407 -21.85 26.17 21.09
C VAL A 407 -21.45 27.42 21.88
N LEU A 408 -20.66 28.33 21.30
CA LEU A 408 -20.27 29.58 21.96
C LEU A 408 -21.49 30.40 22.38
N ASN A 409 -22.49 30.51 21.52
CA ASN A 409 -23.72 31.23 21.82
C ASN A 409 -24.58 30.52 22.89
N LEU A 410 -24.62 29.19 22.89
CA LEU A 410 -25.29 28.43 23.95
C LEU A 410 -24.59 28.63 25.30
N LEU A 411 -23.25 28.57 25.32
CA LEU A 411 -22.44 28.86 26.51
C LEU A 411 -22.65 30.28 26.99
N ALA A 412 -22.63 31.27 26.10
CA ALA A 412 -22.89 32.67 26.44
C ALA A 412 -24.27 32.84 27.10
N LYS A 413 -25.31 32.18 26.57
CA LYS A 413 -26.66 32.19 27.16
C LYS A 413 -26.71 31.53 28.53
N VAL A 414 -26.06 30.38 28.71
CA VAL A 414 -25.97 29.68 30.00
C VAL A 414 -25.23 30.54 31.03
N LEU A 415 -24.14 31.19 30.62
CA LEU A 415 -23.32 32.06 31.46
C LEU A 415 -23.92 33.48 31.63
N ARG A 416 -25.06 33.77 31.00
CA ARG A 416 -25.71 35.11 30.96
C ARG A 416 -24.78 36.23 30.46
N ARG A 417 -23.85 35.92 29.56
CA ARG A 417 -22.92 36.88 28.92
C ARG A 417 -23.31 37.11 27.45
N ARG A 418 -22.92 38.25 26.88
CA ARG A 418 -23.02 38.44 25.42
C ARG A 418 -21.83 37.75 24.75
N VAL A 419 -22.05 37.18 23.57
CA VAL A 419 -20.98 36.54 22.77
C VAL A 419 -19.86 37.54 22.43
N SER A 420 -20.15 38.85 22.43
CA SER A 420 -19.19 39.93 22.24
C SER A 420 -18.26 40.21 23.43
N ASP A 421 -18.54 39.63 24.60
CA ASP A 421 -17.82 39.91 25.85
C ASP A 421 -16.75 38.84 26.17
N VAL A 422 -16.52 37.89 25.24
CA VAL A 422 -15.58 36.76 25.37
C VAL A 422 -14.51 36.82 24.29
#